data_AF-J3GNX4-F1
#
_entry.id   AF-J3GNX4-F1
#
_cell.length_a   1.000
_cell.length_b   1.000
_cell.length_c   1.000
_cell.angle_alpha   90.00
_cell.angle_beta   90.00
_cell.angle_gamma   90.00
#
_symmetry.space_group_name_H-M   'P 1'
#
loop_
_entity.id
_entity.type
_entity.pdbx_description
1 polymer ?
#
loop_
_entity_poly.entity_id
_entity_poly.type
_entity_poly.pdbx_seq_one_letter_code
_entity_poly.pdbx_strand_id
1 'polypeptide(L)'
;MIELYELKYSLSAFLVTSLIVFLGFLPWITSRKKTAQSSESLIERVCLSVISCAVYLAIIGCIIAIVPLQLRHSIALLFIAPLLILGAFKTTQLLKQQHFKKPSSLEVFTIGGFFVFAISILILSSIKFPLKPSLPDGAYVNKEHVTSVRIQSITGDLPPDNVIPYVAQEYIARSISFINNSPILPGQHVANRPILVSLAALPVRMALRSVKPQGDLPTFEYVDTQWPDFRILLRDQATFPIFLGVAVFLNSCLLLGVGLIATKIINLKWHNSALMLLLFVTSPYFIFQTIFTWPKSLAGFFIITSYFFYQKHRNTLIAGSLLALAYLSHPYTIGYLAVATFALLALDKSTDIYIRVARSARLCLSFAIVVSPWFIWTKLYAGGSSDLISQNFSLANITAFQFVWPRIANLANTILPIHLLPFETHLTSMYIQSSLNLAGAVGTLFLVYVASMAVFFSLVKPNPQATLYSSQAHTELKQAALIFGASSVLLACVFSYAAVPLLHGWQPFAALIVVLGVYWASFSKIALVACWTQVGINFLITGVYFYRRFLVAA
;
A
#
# COMPACT_ATOMS: atom_id res chain seq x y z
N MET A 1 24.48 -4.49 -12.96
CA MET A 1 24.78 -5.78 -12.30
C MET A 1 23.75 -5.99 -11.18
N ILE A 2 23.15 -7.18 -11.06
CA ILE A 2 22.17 -7.49 -9.99
C ILE A 2 22.92 -7.94 -8.74
N GLU A 3 22.59 -7.38 -7.57
CA GLU A 3 23.09 -7.81 -6.27
C GLU A 3 22.41 -9.12 -5.85
N LEU A 4 22.92 -10.25 -6.34
CA LEU A 4 22.33 -11.58 -6.05
C LEU A 4 22.22 -11.87 -4.55
N TYR A 5 23.13 -11.32 -3.74
CA TYR A 5 23.09 -11.47 -2.28
C TYR A 5 21.85 -10.80 -1.68
N GLU A 6 21.59 -9.54 -2.01
CA GLU A 6 20.40 -8.81 -1.52
C GLU A 6 19.11 -9.45 -2.05
N LEU A 7 19.09 -9.78 -3.35
CA LEU A 7 17.94 -10.40 -3.99
C LEU A 7 17.57 -11.73 -3.32
N LYS A 8 18.57 -12.55 -2.96
CA LYS A 8 18.35 -13.81 -2.23
C LYS A 8 17.58 -13.59 -0.93
N TYR A 9 18.00 -12.63 -0.10
CA TYR A 9 17.36 -12.35 1.19
C TYR A 9 15.95 -11.79 1.02
N SER A 10 15.76 -10.87 0.07
CA SER A 10 14.43 -10.35 -0.24
C SER A 10 13.48 -11.45 -0.73
N LEU A 11 13.94 -12.32 -1.64
CA LEU A 11 13.15 -13.45 -2.13
C LEU A 11 12.85 -14.47 -1.03
N SER A 12 13.78 -14.75 -0.11
CA SER A 12 13.51 -15.63 1.03
C SER A 12 12.41 -15.07 1.94
N ALA A 13 12.46 -13.79 2.28
CA ALA A 13 11.43 -13.16 3.11
C ALA A 13 10.07 -13.08 2.41
N PHE A 14 10.07 -12.76 1.11
CA PHE A 14 8.89 -12.80 0.26
C PHE A 14 8.27 -14.20 0.20
N LEU A 15 9.10 -15.24 0.03
CA LEU A 15 8.66 -16.63 -0.01
C LEU A 15 8.05 -17.07 1.33
N VAL A 16 8.70 -16.79 2.45
CA VAL A 16 8.16 -17.12 3.80
C VAL A 16 6.80 -16.47 3.99
N THR A 17 6.68 -15.18 3.67
CA THR A 17 5.41 -14.44 3.79
C THR A 17 4.33 -15.04 2.87
N SER A 18 4.71 -15.41 1.65
CA SER A 18 3.81 -16.08 0.69
C SER A 18 3.35 -17.44 1.21
N LEU A 19 4.24 -18.26 1.77
CA LEU A 19 3.87 -19.55 2.36
C LEU A 19 2.89 -19.37 3.51
N ILE A 20 3.08 -18.38 4.38
CA ILE A 20 2.14 -18.10 5.47
C ILE A 20 0.74 -17.77 4.92
N VAL A 21 0.64 -16.98 3.85
CA VAL A 21 -0.66 -16.66 3.23
C VAL A 21 -1.29 -17.88 2.55
N PHE A 22 -0.58 -18.50 1.61
CA PHE A 22 -1.16 -19.48 0.68
C PHE A 22 -1.15 -20.91 1.22
N LEU A 23 -0.18 -21.28 2.04
CA LEU A 23 -0.12 -22.58 2.70
C LEU A 23 -0.69 -22.49 4.13
N GLY A 24 -0.37 -21.43 4.86
CA GLY A 24 -0.78 -21.24 6.25
C GLY A 24 -2.26 -20.91 6.41
N PHE A 25 -2.78 -19.84 5.79
CA PHE A 25 -4.15 -19.34 6.04
C PHE A 25 -5.19 -19.78 4.99
N LEU A 26 -4.86 -19.74 3.70
CA LEU A 26 -5.82 -19.98 2.61
C LEU A 26 -6.58 -21.32 2.70
N PRO A 27 -5.95 -22.44 3.11
CA PRO A 27 -6.66 -23.72 3.26
C PRO A 27 -7.75 -23.67 4.34
N TRP A 28 -7.49 -22.99 5.45
CA TRP A 28 -8.45 -22.88 6.55
C TRP A 28 -9.65 -22.05 6.16
N ILE A 29 -9.41 -20.91 5.50
CA ILE A 29 -10.47 -20.04 4.97
C ILE A 29 -11.32 -20.80 3.96
N THR A 30 -10.67 -21.55 3.06
CA THR A 30 -11.37 -22.38 2.07
C THR A 30 -12.26 -23.45 2.72
N SER A 31 -11.84 -24.03 3.84
CA SER A 31 -12.56 -25.13 4.49
C SER A 31 -13.83 -24.71 5.25
N ARG A 32 -13.96 -23.44 5.67
CA ARG A 32 -15.14 -22.95 6.42
C ARG A 32 -16.44 -22.90 5.61
N LYS A 33 -16.37 -23.11 4.29
CA LYS A 33 -17.46 -22.86 3.33
C LYS A 33 -18.55 -23.94 3.25
N LYS A 34 -18.47 -25.03 4.03
CA LYS A 34 -19.49 -26.10 4.00
C LYS A 34 -20.88 -25.65 4.48
N THR A 35 -21.01 -24.48 5.12
CA THR A 35 -22.25 -24.03 5.78
C THR A 35 -22.90 -22.77 5.21
N ALA A 36 -22.31 -22.08 4.21
CA ALA A 36 -22.85 -20.82 3.70
C ALA A 36 -23.10 -20.87 2.17
N GLN A 37 -24.34 -20.60 1.76
CA GLN A 37 -24.85 -20.57 0.37
C GLN A 37 -24.14 -19.56 -0.58
N SER A 38 -23.22 -18.71 -0.09
CA SER A 38 -22.56 -17.71 -0.94
C SER A 38 -21.22 -18.23 -1.49
N SER A 39 -21.09 -18.30 -2.81
CA SER A 39 -19.85 -18.75 -3.45
C SER A 39 -18.78 -17.64 -3.44
N GLU A 40 -18.05 -17.49 -2.33
CA GLU A 40 -16.85 -16.64 -2.27
C GLU A 40 -15.84 -16.99 -3.37
N SER A 41 -15.28 -15.97 -4.03
CA SER A 41 -14.26 -16.14 -5.07
C SER A 41 -12.90 -16.55 -4.47
N LEU A 42 -11.98 -17.04 -5.29
CA LEU A 42 -10.60 -17.30 -4.88
C LEU A 42 -9.90 -16.00 -4.46
N ILE A 43 -10.07 -14.89 -5.20
CA ILE A 43 -9.48 -13.59 -4.83
C ILE A 43 -9.97 -13.13 -3.46
N GLU A 44 -11.28 -13.25 -3.17
CA GLU A 44 -11.83 -12.90 -1.85
C GLU A 44 -11.13 -13.69 -0.73
N ARG A 45 -11.00 -15.02 -0.92
CA ARG A 45 -10.33 -15.89 0.06
C ARG A 45 -8.86 -15.54 0.23
N VAL A 46 -8.15 -15.24 -0.86
CA VAL A 46 -6.74 -14.78 -0.81
C VAL A 46 -6.63 -13.45 -0.07
N CYS A 47 -7.54 -12.49 -0.32
CA CYS A 47 -7.54 -11.22 0.41
C CYS A 47 -7.76 -11.43 1.92
N LEU A 48 -8.69 -12.32 2.31
CA LEU A 48 -8.88 -12.70 3.71
C LEU A 48 -7.65 -13.39 4.30
N SER A 49 -6.94 -14.22 3.52
CA SER A 49 -5.67 -14.84 3.95
C SER A 49 -4.59 -13.80 4.18
N VAL A 50 -4.47 -12.79 3.31
CA VAL A 50 -3.53 -11.68 3.46
C VAL A 50 -3.86 -10.86 4.71
N ILE A 51 -5.13 -10.51 4.93
CA ILE A 51 -5.56 -9.81 6.15
C ILE A 51 -5.19 -10.63 7.40
N SER A 52 -5.52 -11.92 7.39
CA SER A 52 -5.22 -12.83 8.51
C SER A 52 -3.72 -12.93 8.76
N CYS A 53 -2.91 -13.01 7.71
CA CYS A 53 -1.45 -13.02 7.78
C CYS A 53 -0.90 -11.72 8.38
N ALA A 54 -1.34 -10.56 7.91
CA ALA A 54 -0.88 -9.27 8.42
C ALA A 54 -1.20 -9.10 9.92
N VAL A 55 -2.42 -9.46 10.34
CA VAL A 55 -2.83 -9.42 11.75
C VAL A 55 -2.03 -10.42 12.59
N TYR A 56 -1.91 -11.66 12.11
CA TYR A 56 -1.18 -12.72 12.81
C TYR A 56 0.30 -12.37 13.02
N LEU A 57 0.97 -11.92 11.96
CA LEU A 57 2.36 -11.51 12.03
C LEU A 57 2.55 -10.28 12.92
N ALA A 58 1.63 -9.31 12.88
CA ALA A 58 1.71 -8.16 13.78
C ALA A 58 1.56 -8.55 15.26
N ILE A 59 0.63 -9.46 15.58
CA ILE A 59 0.46 -10.01 16.94
C ILE A 59 1.74 -10.72 17.40
N ILE A 60 2.33 -11.57 16.55
CA ILE A 60 3.60 -12.23 16.89
C ILE A 60 4.73 -11.22 17.00
N GLY A 61 4.75 -10.18 16.18
CA GLY A 61 5.68 -9.06 16.31
C GLY A 61 5.60 -8.42 17.69
N CYS A 62 4.39 -8.17 18.21
CA CYS A 62 4.19 -7.70 19.58
C CYS A 62 4.70 -8.69 20.63
N ILE A 63 4.45 -9.99 20.46
CA ILE A 63 4.95 -11.04 21.37
C ILE A 63 6.49 -11.06 21.35
N ILE A 64 7.11 -11.01 20.18
CA ILE A 64 8.58 -10.96 20.03
C ILE A 64 9.16 -9.72 20.70
N ALA A 65 8.48 -8.58 20.59
CA ALA A 65 8.93 -7.32 21.17
C ALA A 65 9.14 -7.42 22.71
N ILE A 66 8.25 -8.12 23.41
CA ILE A 66 8.27 -8.25 24.88
C ILE A 66 9.12 -9.41 25.40
N VAL A 67 9.51 -10.35 24.53
CA VAL A 67 10.29 -11.54 24.91
C VAL A 67 11.79 -11.21 24.96
N PRO A 68 12.57 -11.81 25.89
CA PRO A 68 14.03 -11.67 25.95
C PRO A 68 14.71 -11.97 24.61
N LEU A 69 15.77 -11.21 24.30
CA LEU A 69 16.44 -11.24 22.99
C LEU A 69 16.87 -12.66 22.57
N GLN A 70 17.36 -13.49 23.51
CA GLN A 70 17.82 -14.84 23.21
C GLN A 70 16.70 -15.77 22.73
N LEU A 71 15.45 -15.50 23.09
CA LEU A 71 14.28 -16.33 22.78
C LEU A 71 13.55 -15.88 21.52
N ARG A 72 13.82 -14.68 20.99
CA ARG A 72 13.06 -14.09 19.86
C ARG A 72 13.06 -14.96 18.60
N HIS A 73 14.19 -15.56 18.25
CA HIS A 73 14.31 -16.47 17.11
C HIS A 73 13.44 -17.72 17.30
N SER A 74 13.55 -18.37 18.47
CA SER A 74 12.77 -19.56 18.82
C SER A 74 11.27 -19.29 18.82
N ILE A 75 10.84 -18.13 19.36
CA ILE A 75 9.43 -17.72 19.34
C ILE A 75 8.94 -17.51 17.90
N ALA A 76 9.72 -16.84 17.05
CA ALA A 76 9.33 -16.65 15.66
C ALA A 76 9.12 -18.00 14.92
N LEU A 77 10.03 -18.95 15.11
CA LEU A 77 9.92 -20.30 14.53
C LEU A 77 8.75 -21.09 15.13
N LEU A 78 8.53 -20.99 16.44
CA LEU A 78 7.44 -21.66 17.16
C LEU A 78 6.07 -21.27 16.62
N PHE A 79 5.89 -20.04 16.14
CA PHE A 79 4.63 -19.62 15.53
C PHE A 79 4.58 -19.94 14.03
N ILE A 80 5.65 -19.63 13.27
CA ILE A 80 5.64 -19.80 11.81
C ILE A 80 5.61 -21.28 11.40
N ALA A 81 6.47 -22.13 11.97
CA ALA A 81 6.62 -23.50 11.50
C ALA A 81 5.34 -24.36 11.72
N PRO A 82 4.70 -24.36 12.90
CA PRO A 82 3.45 -25.10 13.09
C PRO A 82 2.32 -24.61 12.20
N LEU A 83 2.19 -23.30 11.97
CA LEU A 83 1.19 -22.76 11.04
C LEU A 83 1.38 -23.32 9.62
N LEU A 84 2.63 -23.37 9.14
CA LEU A 84 2.93 -23.92 7.82
C LEU A 84 2.71 -25.44 7.75
N ILE A 85 3.09 -26.19 8.78
CA ILE A 85 2.88 -27.65 8.84
C ILE A 85 1.38 -27.98 8.86
N LEU A 86 0.61 -27.33 9.73
CA LEU A 86 -0.84 -27.53 9.83
C LEU A 86 -1.55 -27.07 8.56
N GLY A 87 -1.11 -25.97 7.97
CA GLY A 87 -1.60 -25.46 6.69
C GLY A 87 -1.31 -26.41 5.51
N ALA A 88 -0.11 -27.00 5.45
CA ALA A 88 0.25 -28.00 4.47
C ALA A 88 -0.60 -29.26 4.61
N PHE A 89 -0.76 -29.76 5.84
CA PHE A 89 -1.66 -30.87 6.13
C PHE A 89 -3.10 -30.55 5.66
N LYS A 90 -3.62 -29.37 5.97
CA LYS A 90 -4.95 -28.95 5.52
C LYS A 90 -5.08 -28.85 4.00
N THR A 91 -4.03 -28.37 3.33
CA THR A 91 -3.96 -28.29 1.86
C THR A 91 -4.05 -29.67 1.24
N THR A 92 -3.27 -30.63 1.73
CA THR A 92 -3.31 -32.02 1.23
C THR A 92 -4.68 -32.67 1.43
N GLN A 93 -5.36 -32.40 2.56
CA GLN A 93 -6.74 -32.85 2.76
C GLN A 93 -7.72 -32.27 1.74
N LEU A 94 -7.64 -30.96 1.46
CA LEU A 94 -8.51 -30.31 0.47
C LEU A 94 -8.27 -30.80 -0.95
N LEU A 95 -7.01 -31.08 -1.31
CA LEU A 95 -6.65 -31.66 -2.61
C LEU A 95 -7.24 -33.07 -2.79
N LYS A 96 -7.15 -33.92 -1.75
CA LYS A 96 -7.75 -35.25 -1.76
C LYS A 96 -9.28 -35.20 -1.91
N GLN A 97 -9.93 -34.17 -1.38
CA GLN A 97 -11.38 -33.98 -1.47
C GLN A 97 -11.86 -33.35 -2.80
N GLN A 98 -10.95 -33.11 -3.77
CA GLN A 98 -11.24 -32.49 -5.07
C GLN A 98 -12.03 -31.15 -4.97
N HIS A 99 -11.83 -30.40 -3.89
CA HIS A 99 -12.62 -29.20 -3.58
C HIS A 99 -12.24 -27.93 -4.37
N PHE A 100 -11.58 -28.06 -5.52
CA PHE A 100 -11.09 -26.92 -6.28
C PHE A 100 -11.93 -26.61 -7.51
N LYS A 101 -12.70 -25.52 -7.43
CA LYS A 101 -13.28 -24.89 -8.61
C LYS A 101 -12.16 -24.30 -9.47
N LYS A 102 -12.23 -24.51 -10.78
CA LYS A 102 -11.29 -23.91 -11.74
C LYS A 102 -11.29 -22.37 -11.56
N PRO A 103 -10.13 -21.73 -11.39
CA PRO A 103 -10.06 -20.29 -11.25
C PRO A 103 -10.47 -19.61 -12.56
N SER A 104 -11.18 -18.49 -12.42
CA SER A 104 -11.49 -17.57 -13.51
C SER A 104 -10.23 -16.90 -14.05
N SER A 105 -10.30 -16.35 -15.26
CA SER A 105 -9.19 -15.57 -15.84
C SER A 105 -8.77 -14.40 -14.94
N LEU A 106 -9.74 -13.67 -14.36
CA LEU A 106 -9.47 -12.60 -13.41
C LEU A 106 -8.64 -13.08 -12.22
N GLU A 107 -9.01 -14.21 -11.63
CA GLU A 107 -8.28 -14.80 -10.50
C GLU A 107 -6.85 -15.19 -10.88
N VAL A 108 -6.67 -15.83 -12.05
CA VAL A 108 -5.35 -16.20 -12.56
C VAL A 108 -4.47 -14.98 -12.80
N PHE A 109 -4.96 -13.98 -13.54
CA PHE A 109 -4.19 -12.77 -13.84
C PHE A 109 -3.91 -11.93 -12.61
N THR A 110 -4.85 -11.81 -11.67
CA THR A 110 -4.63 -11.01 -10.46
C THR A 110 -3.65 -11.69 -9.51
N ILE A 111 -3.85 -12.98 -9.20
CA ILE A 111 -3.00 -13.70 -8.23
C ILE A 111 -1.63 -14.00 -8.84
N GLY A 112 -1.59 -14.49 -10.08
CA GLY A 112 -0.32 -14.71 -10.78
C GLY A 112 0.42 -13.40 -11.05
N GLY A 113 -0.31 -12.37 -11.47
CA GLY A 113 0.23 -11.03 -11.68
C GLY A 113 0.77 -10.38 -10.41
N PHE A 114 0.14 -10.59 -9.25
CA PHE A 114 0.66 -10.20 -7.95
C PHE A 114 2.06 -10.75 -7.69
N PHE A 115 2.29 -12.04 -7.93
CA PHE A 115 3.60 -12.65 -7.76
C PHE A 115 4.63 -12.11 -8.76
N VAL A 116 4.27 -12.07 -10.05
CA VAL A 116 5.16 -11.57 -11.10
C VAL A 116 5.56 -10.13 -10.83
N PHE A 117 4.60 -9.28 -10.45
CA PHE A 117 4.85 -7.88 -10.13
C PHE A 117 5.78 -7.74 -8.93
N ALA A 118 5.45 -8.38 -7.80
CA ALA A 118 6.26 -8.29 -6.59
C ALA A 118 7.70 -8.78 -6.81
N ILE A 119 7.89 -9.91 -7.48
CA ILE A 119 9.22 -10.45 -7.82
C ILE A 119 9.97 -9.48 -8.75
N SER A 120 9.30 -8.90 -9.74
CA SER A 120 9.90 -7.90 -10.64
C SER A 120 10.38 -6.67 -9.87
N ILE A 121 9.61 -6.20 -8.88
CA ILE A 121 10.01 -5.09 -8.01
C ILE A 121 11.24 -5.45 -7.16
N LEU A 122 11.33 -6.67 -6.62
CA LEU A 122 12.50 -7.12 -5.88
C LEU A 122 13.75 -7.25 -6.74
N ILE A 123 13.60 -7.71 -7.98
CA ILE A 123 14.69 -7.72 -8.96
C ILE A 123 15.14 -6.29 -9.22
N LEU A 124 14.19 -5.39 -9.50
CA LEU A 124 14.45 -3.98 -9.78
C LEU A 124 15.19 -3.27 -8.65
N SER A 125 14.80 -3.51 -7.38
CA SER A 125 15.48 -2.94 -6.21
C SER A 125 16.88 -3.48 -5.98
N SER A 126 17.20 -4.65 -6.54
CA SER A 126 18.50 -5.31 -6.42
C SER A 126 19.47 -4.93 -7.55
N ILE A 127 19.03 -4.15 -8.54
CA ILE A 127 19.92 -3.65 -9.60
C ILE A 127 20.83 -2.57 -9.00
N LYS A 128 22.14 -2.68 -9.21
CA LYS A 128 23.09 -1.62 -8.89
C LYS A 128 22.87 -0.43 -9.84
N PHE A 129 22.44 0.68 -9.27
CA PHE A 129 22.50 1.99 -9.91
C PHE A 129 23.55 2.82 -9.19
N PRO A 130 24.49 3.46 -9.89
CA PRO A 130 25.41 4.37 -9.23
C PRO A 130 24.64 5.57 -8.70
N LEU A 131 25.06 6.02 -7.54
CA LEU A 131 24.55 7.23 -6.94
C LEU A 131 25.30 8.44 -7.52
N LYS A 132 24.65 9.59 -7.52
CA LYS A 132 25.33 10.85 -7.87
C LYS A 132 26.48 11.08 -6.87
N PRO A 133 27.62 11.68 -7.28
CA PRO A 133 28.74 11.96 -6.39
C PRO A 133 28.34 12.81 -5.17
N SER A 134 27.38 13.73 -5.37
CA SER A 134 26.80 14.56 -4.31
C SER A 134 25.30 14.28 -4.20
N LEU A 135 24.86 13.83 -3.03
CA LEU A 135 23.45 13.65 -2.69
C LEU A 135 22.95 14.87 -1.91
N PRO A 136 21.85 15.52 -2.33
CA PRO A 136 21.35 16.73 -1.69
C PRO A 136 20.79 16.43 -0.29
N ASP A 137 21.00 17.36 0.64
CA ASP A 137 20.37 17.30 1.96
C ASP A 137 18.84 17.46 1.87
N GLY A 138 18.14 17.08 2.93
CA GLY A 138 16.69 16.96 2.98
C GLY A 138 16.20 15.62 2.41
N ALA A 139 16.51 15.34 1.15
CA ALA A 139 16.16 14.06 0.51
C ALA A 139 17.00 12.89 1.05
N TYR A 140 18.29 13.12 1.27
CA TYR A 140 19.25 12.07 1.65
C TYR A 140 19.89 12.32 3.02
N VAL A 141 19.29 11.74 4.06
CA VAL A 141 19.90 11.71 5.39
C VAL A 141 21.06 10.70 5.45
N ASN A 142 20.89 9.53 4.81
CA ASN A 142 21.98 8.57 4.61
C ASN A 142 22.58 8.78 3.21
N LYS A 143 23.89 8.97 3.14
CA LYS A 143 24.64 9.14 1.89
C LYS A 143 25.50 7.91 1.54
N GLU A 144 25.47 6.87 2.38
CA GLU A 144 26.14 5.60 2.10
C GLU A 144 25.49 4.86 0.92
N HIS A 145 26.29 4.09 0.16
CA HIS A 145 25.82 3.29 -0.97
C HIS A 145 25.08 2.02 -0.52
N VAL A 146 23.90 2.19 0.08
CA VAL A 146 23.03 1.11 0.56
C VAL A 146 21.73 1.02 -0.24
N THR A 147 21.05 -0.13 -0.20
CA THR A 147 19.82 -0.41 -0.98
C THR A 147 18.73 0.64 -0.76
N SER A 148 18.54 1.11 0.47
CA SER A 148 17.52 2.12 0.78
C SER A 148 17.75 3.46 0.07
N VAL A 149 19.01 3.91 0.01
CA VAL A 149 19.44 5.14 -0.68
C VAL A 149 19.32 4.96 -2.19
N ARG A 150 19.65 3.76 -2.72
CA ARG A 150 19.41 3.44 -4.14
C ARG A 150 17.92 3.53 -4.49
N ILE A 151 17.04 2.99 -3.65
CA ILE A 151 15.59 3.09 -3.85
C ILE A 151 15.16 4.56 -3.88
N GLN A 152 15.61 5.40 -2.94
CA GLN A 152 15.31 6.85 -2.93
C GLN A 152 15.72 7.51 -4.25
N SER A 153 16.94 7.25 -4.73
CA SER A 153 17.46 7.77 -6.00
C SER A 153 16.65 7.33 -7.21
N ILE A 154 16.29 6.04 -7.28
CA ILE A 154 15.44 5.52 -8.36
C ILE A 154 14.05 6.13 -8.31
N THR A 155 13.53 6.46 -7.13
CA THR A 155 12.19 7.01 -6.97
C THR A 155 12.11 8.53 -7.14
N GLY A 156 13.21 9.17 -7.57
CA GLY A 156 13.24 10.61 -7.83
C GLY A 156 13.56 11.46 -6.61
N ASP A 157 14.54 11.02 -5.82
CA ASP A 157 15.06 11.77 -4.67
C ASP A 157 13.97 12.04 -3.61
N LEU A 158 13.05 11.08 -3.42
CA LEU A 158 12.02 11.15 -2.38
C LEU A 158 12.65 11.14 -0.97
N PRO A 159 11.99 11.75 0.04
CA PRO A 159 12.45 11.72 1.42
C PRO A 159 12.71 10.29 1.94
N PRO A 160 13.46 10.10 3.04
CA PRO A 160 13.85 8.77 3.50
C PRO A 160 12.73 7.96 4.18
N ASP A 161 11.45 8.21 3.86
CA ASP A 161 10.29 7.53 4.43
C ASP A 161 10.28 6.01 4.15
N ASN A 162 10.99 5.54 3.12
CA ASN A 162 11.11 4.12 2.80
C ASN A 162 11.83 3.31 3.88
N VAL A 163 12.68 3.93 4.70
CA VAL A 163 13.45 3.21 5.74
C VAL A 163 12.79 3.26 7.11
N ILE A 164 11.82 4.14 7.32
CA ILE A 164 11.20 4.36 8.64
C ILE A 164 10.65 3.06 9.24
N PRO A 165 9.84 2.25 8.53
CA PRO A 165 9.29 1.05 9.14
C PRO A 165 10.37 -0.01 9.40
N TYR A 166 11.44 -0.03 8.61
CA TYR A 166 12.60 -0.88 8.85
C TYR A 166 13.37 -0.47 10.12
N VAL A 167 13.64 0.82 10.29
CA VAL A 167 14.34 1.32 11.48
C VAL A 167 13.53 1.00 12.74
N ALA A 168 12.23 1.26 12.73
CA ALA A 168 11.35 0.90 13.85
C ALA A 168 11.34 -0.62 14.12
N GLN A 169 11.36 -1.46 13.08
CA GLN A 169 11.48 -2.91 13.24
C GLN A 169 12.80 -3.30 13.90
N GLU A 170 13.93 -2.74 13.46
CA GLU A 170 15.24 -3.08 14.03
C GLU A 170 15.42 -2.55 15.46
N TYR A 171 14.80 -1.42 15.80
CA TYR A 171 14.74 -0.94 17.19
C TYR A 171 14.07 -1.98 18.09
N ILE A 172 12.90 -2.49 17.67
CA ILE A 172 12.21 -3.55 18.40
C ILE A 172 13.07 -4.83 18.43
N ALA A 173 13.62 -5.24 17.28
CA ALA A 173 14.39 -6.47 17.13
C ALA A 173 15.66 -6.51 17.99
N ARG A 174 16.32 -5.37 18.17
CA ARG A 174 17.59 -5.22 18.90
C ARG A 174 17.42 -4.71 20.32
N SER A 175 16.19 -4.35 20.71
CA SER A 175 15.87 -3.70 21.99
C SER A 175 16.53 -2.32 22.16
N ILE A 176 16.60 -1.54 21.07
CA ILE A 176 17.05 -0.14 21.12
C ILE A 176 15.93 0.72 21.71
N SER A 177 16.28 1.62 22.63
CA SER A 177 15.29 2.50 23.29
C SER A 177 14.72 3.52 22.30
N PHE A 178 13.40 3.51 22.09
CA PHE A 178 12.73 4.56 21.31
C PHE A 178 12.79 5.92 21.98
N ILE A 179 12.86 5.97 23.32
CA ILE A 179 12.91 7.23 24.09
C ILE A 179 14.29 7.88 23.94
N ASN A 180 15.36 7.10 24.17
CA ASN A 180 16.72 7.64 24.14
C ASN A 180 17.20 7.93 22.72
N ASN A 181 16.64 7.24 21.73
CA ASN A 181 17.00 7.38 20.31
C ASN A 181 15.87 8.03 19.52
N SER A 182 15.25 9.05 20.12
CA SER A 182 14.18 9.85 19.50
C SER A 182 14.72 11.18 18.98
N PRO A 183 14.26 11.66 17.80
CA PRO A 183 13.47 10.93 16.82
C PRO A 183 14.32 9.87 16.08
N ILE A 184 13.65 8.86 15.49
CA ILE A 184 14.32 7.72 14.85
C ILE A 184 15.07 8.11 13.56
N LEU A 185 14.67 9.22 12.93
CA LEU A 185 15.41 9.93 11.90
C LEU A 185 15.21 11.45 12.10
N PRO A 186 16.07 12.31 11.50
CA PRO A 186 15.88 13.77 11.54
C PRO A 186 14.44 14.19 11.18
N GLY A 187 13.76 14.83 12.13
CA GLY A 187 12.37 15.28 11.98
C GLY A 187 11.29 14.18 11.94
N GLN A 188 11.65 12.90 12.10
CA GLN A 188 10.71 11.76 11.98
C GLN A 188 10.55 11.02 13.30
N HIS A 189 9.49 11.33 14.04
CA HIS A 189 9.13 10.61 15.25
C HIS A 189 8.33 9.34 14.94
N VAL A 190 8.61 8.23 15.64
CA VAL A 190 7.88 6.96 15.45
C VAL A 190 6.38 7.11 15.74
N ALA A 191 6.00 7.99 16.68
CA ALA A 191 4.59 8.29 17.00
C ALA A 191 3.80 8.89 15.81
N ASN A 192 4.48 9.50 14.83
CA ASN A 192 3.87 10.03 13.61
C ASN A 192 3.80 8.99 12.48
N ARG A 193 4.21 7.75 12.74
CA ARG A 193 4.39 6.72 11.72
C ARG A 193 3.92 5.37 12.29
N PRO A 194 2.66 4.97 12.04
CA PRO A 194 2.14 3.69 12.47
C PRO A 194 3.01 2.51 12.01
N ILE A 195 3.19 1.51 12.88
CA ILE A 195 4.25 0.49 12.73
C ILE A 195 3.74 -0.88 12.28
N LEU A 196 2.54 -0.98 11.68
CA LEU A 196 1.98 -2.31 11.31
C LEU A 196 2.97 -3.13 10.48
N VAL A 197 3.62 -2.51 9.50
CA VAL A 197 4.59 -3.19 8.64
C VAL A 197 5.85 -3.58 9.39
N SER A 198 6.31 -2.75 10.34
CA SER A 198 7.44 -3.09 11.21
C SER A 198 7.13 -4.33 12.05
N LEU A 199 5.95 -4.37 12.66
CA LEU A 199 5.50 -5.51 13.47
C LEU A 199 5.27 -6.75 12.62
N ALA A 200 4.63 -6.62 11.46
CA ALA A 200 4.37 -7.75 10.56
C ALA A 200 5.67 -8.33 9.95
N ALA A 201 6.69 -7.51 9.70
CA ALA A 201 7.97 -7.99 9.19
C ALA A 201 8.84 -8.64 10.28
N LEU A 202 8.64 -8.29 11.56
CA LEU A 202 9.50 -8.73 12.66
C LEU A 202 9.60 -10.26 12.82
N PRO A 203 8.52 -11.06 12.80
CA PRO A 203 8.62 -12.51 12.91
C PRO A 203 9.43 -13.15 11.77
N VAL A 204 9.20 -12.70 10.53
CA VAL A 204 9.95 -13.19 9.36
C VAL A 204 11.43 -12.84 9.48
N ARG A 205 11.72 -11.61 9.92
CA ARG A 205 13.10 -11.14 10.16
C ARG A 205 13.81 -11.92 11.26
N MET A 206 13.11 -12.28 12.34
CA MET A 206 13.67 -13.12 13.42
C MET A 206 13.86 -14.56 12.98
N ALA A 207 12.94 -15.12 12.20
CA ALA A 207 13.04 -16.49 11.71
C ALA A 207 14.20 -16.68 10.73
N LEU A 208 14.49 -15.68 9.88
CA LEU A 208 15.53 -15.79 8.85
C LEU A 208 16.94 -15.44 9.35
N ARG A 209 17.07 -14.61 10.38
CA ARG A 209 18.39 -14.17 10.86
C ARG A 209 18.34 -13.78 12.33
N SER A 210 19.28 -14.29 13.12
CA SER A 210 19.43 -13.90 14.51
C SER A 210 19.85 -12.43 14.64
N VAL A 211 19.66 -11.87 15.84
CA VAL A 211 19.94 -10.47 16.13
C VAL A 211 20.94 -10.39 17.26
N LYS A 212 21.91 -9.48 17.13
CA LYS A 212 22.81 -9.10 18.23
C LYS A 212 22.21 -7.92 18.98
N PRO A 213 22.32 -7.89 20.32
CA PRO A 213 21.86 -6.74 21.09
C PRO A 213 22.59 -5.49 20.63
N GLN A 214 21.85 -4.38 20.57
CA GLN A 214 22.41 -3.05 20.33
C GLN A 214 21.86 -2.15 21.43
N GLY A 215 22.75 -1.49 22.16
CA GLY A 215 22.36 -0.45 23.12
C GLY A 215 21.89 0.81 22.39
N ASP A 216 22.00 1.95 23.06
CA ASP A 216 21.75 3.24 22.42
C ASP A 216 22.70 3.46 21.22
N LEU A 217 22.19 4.12 20.20
CA LEU A 217 22.94 4.41 18.99
C LEU A 217 23.91 5.57 19.25
N PRO A 218 25.12 5.55 18.65
CA PRO A 218 25.95 6.75 18.62
C PRO A 218 25.24 7.85 17.83
N THR A 219 25.69 9.09 17.97
CA THR A 219 25.14 10.22 17.22
C THR A 219 25.95 10.51 15.95
N PHE A 220 25.32 11.17 14.98
CA PHE A 220 25.98 11.77 13.84
C PHE A 220 25.45 13.17 13.59
N GLU A 221 26.29 14.00 12.97
CA GLU A 221 25.92 15.35 12.57
C GLU A 221 25.18 15.36 11.23
N TYR A 222 24.06 16.06 11.18
CA TYR A 222 23.29 16.30 9.97
C TYR A 222 22.57 17.64 10.06
N VAL A 223 22.85 18.55 9.12
CA VAL A 223 22.32 19.92 9.10
C VAL A 223 22.51 20.60 10.46
N ASP A 224 23.78 20.71 10.88
CA ASP A 224 24.25 21.39 12.10
C ASP A 224 23.62 20.89 13.41
N THR A 225 23.02 19.69 13.41
CA THR A 225 22.35 19.07 14.56
C THR A 225 22.76 17.62 14.72
N GLN A 226 22.77 17.12 15.96
CA GLN A 226 23.16 15.74 16.29
C GLN A 226 21.93 14.83 16.33
N TRP A 227 22.02 13.66 15.69
CA TRP A 227 20.94 12.70 15.59
C TRP A 227 21.40 11.27 15.88
N PRO A 228 20.53 10.37 16.36
CA PRO A 228 20.86 8.95 16.49
C PRO A 228 21.26 8.33 15.14
N ASP A 229 22.40 7.64 15.09
CA ASP A 229 22.97 7.07 13.87
C ASP A 229 22.29 5.76 13.46
N PHE A 230 21.10 5.88 12.88
CA PHE A 230 20.36 4.74 12.31
C PHE A 230 21.09 4.08 11.12
N ARG A 231 22.10 4.73 10.52
CA ARG A 231 22.80 4.20 9.34
C ARG A 231 23.54 2.90 9.67
N ILE A 232 23.98 2.74 10.92
CA ILE A 232 24.59 1.50 11.43
C ILE A 232 23.69 0.29 11.20
N LEU A 233 22.36 0.46 11.28
CA LEU A 233 21.39 -0.61 11.05
C LEU A 233 21.36 -1.03 9.57
N LEU A 234 21.60 -0.09 8.65
CA LEU A 234 21.59 -0.30 7.21
C LEU A 234 22.90 -0.90 6.66
N ARG A 235 23.97 -0.94 7.46
CA ARG A 235 25.26 -1.55 7.06
C ARG A 235 25.21 -3.07 6.98
N ASP A 236 24.26 -3.71 7.67
CA ASP A 236 24.01 -5.14 7.48
C ASP A 236 23.27 -5.37 6.16
N GLN A 237 24.02 -5.84 5.16
CA GLN A 237 23.53 -6.05 3.79
C GLN A 237 22.37 -7.06 3.67
N ALA A 238 22.02 -7.81 4.72
CA ALA A 238 20.91 -8.75 4.66
C ALA A 238 19.62 -8.24 5.31
N THR A 239 19.70 -7.39 6.33
CA THR A 239 18.55 -7.03 7.18
C THR A 239 17.52 -6.18 6.45
N PHE A 240 17.99 -5.15 5.74
CA PHE A 240 17.11 -4.31 4.93
C PHE A 240 16.48 -5.10 3.76
N PRO A 241 17.22 -5.93 2.99
CA PRO A 241 16.61 -6.81 1.99
C PRO A 241 15.56 -7.78 2.53
N ILE A 242 15.75 -8.36 3.73
CA ILE A 242 14.72 -9.19 4.38
C ILE A 242 13.44 -8.37 4.61
N PHE A 243 13.55 -7.18 5.19
CA PHE A 243 12.41 -6.29 5.39
C PHE A 243 11.74 -5.91 4.06
N LEU A 244 12.55 -5.56 3.05
CA LEU A 244 12.10 -5.19 1.71
C LEU A 244 11.24 -6.30 1.08
N GLY A 245 11.62 -7.57 1.25
CA GLY A 245 10.83 -8.72 0.78
C GLY A 245 9.42 -8.76 1.37
N VAL A 246 9.28 -8.52 2.67
CA VAL A 246 7.96 -8.47 3.34
C VAL A 246 7.19 -7.21 2.93
N ALA A 247 7.84 -6.05 2.91
CA ALA A 247 7.21 -4.78 2.58
C ALA A 247 6.70 -4.75 1.13
N VAL A 248 7.46 -5.29 0.17
CA VAL A 248 7.03 -5.42 -1.23
C VAL A 248 5.89 -6.41 -1.37
N PHE A 249 5.89 -7.53 -0.64
CA PHE A 249 4.74 -8.44 -0.58
C PHE A 249 3.47 -7.68 -0.18
N LEU A 250 3.53 -6.96 0.95
CA LEU A 250 2.40 -6.23 1.52
C LEU A 250 1.92 -5.08 0.62
N ASN A 251 2.85 -4.30 0.04
CA ASN A 251 2.48 -3.21 -0.88
C ASN A 251 1.86 -3.73 -2.18
N SER A 252 2.35 -4.87 -2.69
CA SER A 252 1.81 -5.48 -3.91
C SER A 252 0.37 -5.98 -3.72
N CYS A 253 -0.10 -6.16 -2.48
CA CYS A 253 -1.48 -6.56 -2.20
C CYS A 253 -2.53 -5.57 -2.73
N LEU A 254 -2.16 -4.32 -3.04
CA LEU A 254 -3.07 -3.39 -3.73
C LEU A 254 -3.60 -3.98 -5.06
N LEU A 255 -2.80 -4.75 -5.79
CA LEU A 255 -3.24 -5.45 -7.00
C LEU A 255 -4.30 -6.53 -6.70
N LEU A 256 -4.22 -7.20 -5.55
CA LEU A 256 -5.28 -8.10 -5.09
C LEU A 256 -6.57 -7.33 -4.80
N GLY A 257 -6.45 -6.12 -4.24
CA GLY A 257 -7.57 -5.18 -4.07
C GLY A 257 -8.21 -4.76 -5.39
N VAL A 258 -7.40 -4.47 -6.41
CA VAL A 258 -7.86 -4.19 -7.79
C VAL A 258 -8.68 -5.38 -8.32
N GLY A 259 -8.15 -6.60 -8.22
CA GLY A 259 -8.89 -7.80 -8.63
C GLY A 259 -10.17 -8.02 -7.83
N LEU A 260 -10.16 -7.71 -6.52
CA LEU A 260 -11.32 -7.81 -5.65
C LEU A 260 -12.45 -6.88 -6.11
N ILE A 261 -12.15 -5.61 -6.43
CA ILE A 261 -13.15 -4.69 -7.01
C ILE A 261 -13.61 -5.20 -8.37
N ALA A 262 -12.69 -5.68 -9.22
CA ALA A 262 -13.01 -6.18 -10.55
C ALA A 262 -13.95 -7.40 -10.53
N THR A 263 -14.07 -8.14 -9.42
CA THR A 263 -15.08 -9.20 -9.27
C THR A 263 -16.53 -8.69 -9.36
N LYS A 264 -16.74 -7.37 -9.19
CA LYS A 264 -18.04 -6.72 -9.40
C LYS A 264 -18.40 -6.58 -10.88
N ILE A 265 -17.43 -6.69 -11.79
CA ILE A 265 -17.67 -6.63 -13.24
C ILE A 265 -18.14 -8.01 -13.72
N ILE A 266 -19.38 -8.07 -14.18
CA ILE A 266 -19.97 -9.31 -14.71
C ILE A 266 -19.32 -9.66 -16.05
N ASN A 267 -18.99 -10.94 -16.25
CA ASN A 267 -18.46 -11.49 -17.51
C ASN A 267 -17.18 -10.82 -18.03
N LEU A 268 -16.26 -10.45 -17.12
CA LEU A 268 -14.96 -9.90 -17.51
C LEU A 268 -14.17 -10.92 -18.35
N LYS A 269 -13.91 -10.58 -19.62
CA LYS A 269 -13.15 -11.43 -20.55
C LYS A 269 -11.67 -11.48 -20.17
N TRP A 270 -10.98 -12.56 -20.53
CA TRP A 270 -9.57 -12.77 -20.17
C TRP A 270 -8.64 -11.64 -20.63
N HIS A 271 -8.86 -11.06 -21.82
CA HIS A 271 -8.04 -9.95 -22.32
C HIS A 271 -8.24 -8.67 -21.52
N ASN A 272 -9.42 -8.45 -20.94
CA ASN A 272 -9.67 -7.32 -20.04
C ASN A 272 -8.99 -7.54 -18.68
N SER A 273 -8.99 -8.78 -18.17
CA SER A 273 -8.20 -9.14 -16.99
C SER A 273 -6.69 -8.92 -17.22
N ALA A 274 -6.18 -9.32 -18.40
CA ALA A 274 -4.79 -9.09 -18.80
C ALA A 274 -4.48 -7.59 -18.94
N LEU A 275 -5.36 -6.82 -19.58
CA LEU A 275 -5.22 -5.38 -19.72
C LEU A 275 -5.19 -4.66 -18.37
N MET A 276 -6.06 -5.04 -17.44
CA MET A 276 -6.08 -4.51 -16.08
C MET A 276 -4.76 -4.76 -15.36
N LEU A 277 -4.24 -5.99 -15.45
CA LEU A 277 -2.94 -6.33 -14.90
C LEU A 277 -1.84 -5.45 -15.52
N LEU A 278 -1.79 -5.38 -16.86
CA LEU A 278 -0.76 -4.65 -17.58
C LEU A 278 -0.79 -3.15 -17.28
N LEU A 279 -1.96 -2.52 -17.25
CA LEU A 279 -2.09 -1.11 -16.84
C LEU A 279 -1.55 -0.87 -15.44
N PHE A 280 -1.82 -1.78 -14.51
CA PHE A 280 -1.32 -1.67 -13.14
C PHE A 280 0.20 -1.86 -13.06
N VAL A 281 0.73 -2.96 -13.58
CA VAL A 281 2.15 -3.35 -13.37
C VAL A 281 3.13 -2.53 -14.20
N THR A 282 2.67 -1.86 -15.26
CA THR A 282 3.51 -0.97 -16.07
C THR A 282 3.42 0.49 -15.61
N SER A 283 2.48 0.84 -14.73
CA SER A 283 2.30 2.20 -14.24
C SER A 283 3.51 2.64 -13.39
N PRO A 284 4.17 3.76 -13.72
CA PRO A 284 5.27 4.31 -12.92
C PRO A 284 4.87 4.55 -11.47
N TYR A 285 3.62 4.97 -11.25
CA TYR A 285 3.05 5.18 -9.92
C TYR A 285 3.01 3.89 -9.12
N PHE A 286 2.40 2.82 -9.62
CA PHE A 286 2.29 1.58 -8.86
C PHE A 286 3.66 0.92 -8.64
N ILE A 287 4.57 0.97 -9.62
CA ILE A 287 5.96 0.52 -9.48
C ILE A 287 6.65 1.27 -8.33
N PHE A 288 6.63 2.61 -8.34
CA PHE A 288 7.34 3.42 -7.33
C PHE A 288 6.69 3.31 -5.94
N GLN A 289 5.36 3.30 -5.85
CA GLN A 289 4.65 3.12 -4.58
C GLN A 289 4.78 1.69 -4.01
N THR A 290 5.32 0.74 -4.79
CA THR A 290 5.57 -0.63 -4.32
C THR A 290 7.02 -0.80 -3.90
N ILE A 291 7.99 -0.31 -4.68
CA ILE A 291 9.42 -0.36 -4.35
C ILE A 291 9.78 0.56 -3.19
N PHE A 292 9.13 1.72 -3.10
CA PHE A 292 9.28 2.64 -1.99
C PHE A 292 8.48 2.09 -0.80
N THR A 293 9.17 1.41 0.13
CA THR A 293 8.61 0.59 1.22
C THR A 293 7.83 1.33 2.30
N TRP A 294 7.32 2.51 1.98
CA TRP A 294 6.32 3.20 2.78
C TRP A 294 4.93 2.64 2.46
N PRO A 295 4.15 2.14 3.45
CA PRO A 295 3.09 1.16 3.17
C PRO A 295 1.75 1.79 2.77
N LYS A 296 1.77 2.75 1.85
CA LYS A 296 0.58 3.41 1.31
C LYS A 296 -0.26 2.46 0.47
N SER A 297 0.39 1.60 -0.32
CA SER A 297 -0.33 0.62 -1.14
C SER A 297 -1.02 -0.43 -0.28
N LEU A 298 -0.41 -0.85 0.84
CA LEU A 298 -1.06 -1.72 1.83
C LEU A 298 -2.27 -1.05 2.48
N ALA A 299 -2.18 0.24 2.86
CA ALA A 299 -3.32 0.98 3.36
C ALA A 299 -4.45 1.04 2.31
N GLY A 300 -4.11 1.28 1.04
CA GLY A 300 -5.05 1.20 -0.08
C GLY A 300 -5.73 -0.16 -0.22
N PHE A 301 -4.99 -1.27 -0.09
CA PHE A 301 -5.56 -2.62 -0.06
C PHE A 301 -6.63 -2.77 1.02
N PHE A 302 -6.30 -2.44 2.28
CA PHE A 302 -7.24 -2.54 3.40
C PHE A 302 -8.48 -1.65 3.24
N ILE A 303 -8.34 -0.44 2.68
CA ILE A 303 -9.47 0.45 2.35
C ILE A 303 -10.41 -0.19 1.33
N ILE A 304 -9.85 -0.72 0.24
CA ILE A 304 -10.62 -1.41 -0.81
C ILE A 304 -11.37 -2.61 -0.21
N THR A 305 -10.65 -3.41 0.58
CA THR A 305 -11.24 -4.61 1.19
C THR A 305 -12.31 -4.25 2.23
N SER A 306 -12.10 -3.18 3.02
CA SER A 306 -13.11 -2.64 3.94
C SER A 306 -14.41 -2.30 3.22
N TYR A 307 -14.30 -1.52 2.13
CA TYR A 307 -15.44 -1.16 1.30
C TYR A 307 -16.15 -2.39 0.73
N PHE A 308 -15.39 -3.33 0.18
CA PHE A 308 -15.93 -4.56 -0.41
C PHE A 308 -16.73 -5.39 0.60
N PHE A 309 -16.16 -5.67 1.78
CA PHE A 309 -16.83 -6.46 2.82
C PHE A 309 -18.03 -5.72 3.41
N TYR A 310 -17.97 -4.39 3.55
CA TYR A 310 -19.13 -3.60 3.95
C TYR A 310 -20.27 -3.72 2.93
N GLN A 311 -20.01 -3.59 1.63
CA GLN A 311 -21.05 -3.71 0.60
C GLN A 311 -21.65 -5.11 0.56
N LYS A 312 -20.82 -6.15 0.68
CA LYS A 312 -21.25 -7.56 0.58
C LYS A 312 -21.99 -8.06 1.82
N HIS A 313 -21.53 -7.71 3.02
CA HIS A 313 -22.03 -8.29 4.28
C HIS A 313 -22.70 -7.29 5.22
N ARG A 314 -22.66 -5.98 4.90
CA ARG A 314 -23.17 -4.88 5.75
C ARG A 314 -22.60 -4.89 7.18
N ASN A 315 -21.44 -5.52 7.38
CA ASN A 315 -20.79 -5.63 8.68
C ASN A 315 -19.86 -4.42 8.91
N THR A 316 -20.37 -3.45 9.68
CA THR A 316 -19.63 -2.23 10.01
C THR A 316 -18.44 -2.47 10.94
N LEU A 317 -18.47 -3.54 11.76
CA LEU A 317 -17.36 -3.88 12.65
C LEU A 317 -16.13 -4.29 11.83
N ILE A 318 -16.29 -5.24 10.91
CA ILE A 318 -15.21 -5.69 10.01
C ILE A 318 -14.69 -4.52 9.17
N ALA A 319 -15.59 -3.68 8.64
CA ALA A 319 -15.21 -2.53 7.85
C ALA A 319 -14.37 -1.52 8.64
N GLY A 320 -14.78 -1.17 9.86
CA GLY A 320 -14.03 -0.27 10.74
C GLY A 320 -12.70 -0.87 11.20
N SER A 321 -12.62 -2.17 11.48
CA SER A 321 -11.36 -2.85 11.81
C SER A 321 -10.38 -2.88 10.62
N LEU A 322 -10.88 -3.07 9.39
CA LEU A 322 -10.04 -2.99 8.19
C LEU A 322 -9.56 -1.56 7.93
N LEU A 323 -10.40 -0.53 8.15
CA LEU A 323 -9.97 0.87 8.11
C LEU A 323 -8.93 1.16 9.20
N ALA A 324 -9.03 0.54 10.37
CA ALA A 324 -8.01 0.66 11.40
C ALA A 324 -6.68 0.02 10.99
N LEU A 325 -6.69 -1.16 10.35
CA LEU A 325 -5.47 -1.74 9.78
C LEU A 325 -4.87 -0.87 8.68
N ALA A 326 -5.71 -0.22 7.86
CA ALA A 326 -5.25 0.78 6.91
C ALA A 326 -4.63 1.99 7.61
N TYR A 327 -5.20 2.47 8.72
CA TYR A 327 -4.59 3.55 9.53
C TYR A 327 -3.26 3.12 10.14
N LEU A 328 -3.20 1.91 10.71
CA LEU A 328 -1.98 1.34 11.27
C LEU A 328 -0.91 1.05 10.21
N SER A 329 -1.29 1.01 8.94
CA SER A 329 -0.36 1.03 7.81
C SER A 329 0.07 2.47 7.50
N HIS A 330 -0.89 3.39 7.34
CA HIS A 330 -0.59 4.80 7.09
C HIS A 330 -1.70 5.74 7.61
N PRO A 331 -1.33 6.87 8.27
CA PRO A 331 -2.27 7.76 8.96
C PRO A 331 -3.23 8.54 8.04
N TYR A 332 -2.97 8.60 6.72
CA TYR A 332 -3.87 9.30 5.78
C TYR A 332 -5.25 8.63 5.79
N THR A 333 -5.33 7.36 6.18
CA THR A 333 -6.59 6.61 6.20
C THR A 333 -7.68 7.27 7.05
N ILE A 334 -7.33 8.18 7.98
CA ILE A 334 -8.32 8.91 8.77
C ILE A 334 -9.34 9.66 7.91
N GLY A 335 -8.94 10.18 6.74
CA GLY A 335 -9.87 10.82 5.80
C GLY A 335 -10.91 9.84 5.23
N TYR A 336 -10.52 8.59 5.00
CA TYR A 336 -11.43 7.53 4.56
C TYR A 336 -12.42 7.14 5.65
N LEU A 337 -11.99 7.12 6.92
CA LEU A 337 -12.91 6.92 8.04
C LEU A 337 -13.94 8.05 8.10
N ALA A 338 -13.50 9.30 8.01
CA ALA A 338 -14.39 10.47 8.08
C ALA A 338 -15.46 10.44 6.96
N VAL A 339 -15.04 10.22 5.71
CA VAL A 339 -15.97 10.14 4.57
C VAL A 339 -16.87 8.92 4.65
N ALA A 340 -16.37 7.76 5.06
CA ALA A 340 -17.20 6.55 5.23
C ALA A 340 -18.28 6.75 6.31
N THR A 341 -17.92 7.32 7.46
CA THR A 341 -18.87 7.65 8.53
C THR A 341 -19.92 8.64 8.04
N PHE A 342 -19.50 9.71 7.33
CA PHE A 342 -20.45 10.66 6.74
C PHE A 342 -21.38 9.98 5.73
N ALA A 343 -20.84 9.12 4.85
CA ALA A 343 -21.65 8.39 3.88
C ALA A 343 -22.68 7.47 4.55
N LEU A 344 -22.35 6.83 5.68
CA LEU A 344 -23.30 6.04 6.47
C LEU A 344 -24.41 6.88 7.10
N LEU A 345 -24.09 8.10 7.53
CA LEU A 345 -25.07 9.01 8.14
C LEU A 345 -25.98 9.66 7.08
N ALA A 346 -25.41 10.11 5.97
CA ALA A 346 -26.10 10.95 4.98
C ALA A 346 -26.63 10.17 3.77
N LEU A 347 -25.96 9.09 3.36
CA LEU A 347 -26.21 8.41 2.07
C LEU A 347 -26.66 6.94 2.21
N ASP A 348 -26.68 6.39 3.43
CA ASP A 348 -27.22 5.04 3.66
C ASP A 348 -28.72 5.03 3.35
N LYS A 349 -29.18 3.97 2.68
CA LYS A 349 -30.57 3.81 2.22
C LYS A 349 -31.56 3.55 3.35
N SER A 350 -31.09 3.33 4.58
CA SER A 350 -31.95 3.15 5.74
C SER A 350 -32.70 4.46 6.05
N THR A 351 -34.03 4.37 6.10
CA THR A 351 -34.90 5.50 6.44
C THR A 351 -34.74 5.93 7.90
N ASP A 352 -34.42 4.99 8.79
CA ASP A 352 -34.26 5.23 10.22
C ASP A 352 -32.88 5.85 10.54
N ILE A 353 -32.91 7.05 11.15
CA ILE A 353 -31.71 7.74 11.62
C ILE A 353 -30.97 6.95 12.71
N TYR A 354 -31.69 6.23 13.59
CA TYR A 354 -31.07 5.46 14.67
C TYR A 354 -30.23 4.31 14.12
N ILE A 355 -30.70 3.64 13.05
CA ILE A 355 -29.93 2.59 12.38
C ILE A 355 -28.66 3.16 11.75
N ARG A 356 -28.75 4.32 11.09
CA ARG A 356 -27.60 5.00 10.47
C ARG A 356 -26.56 5.43 11.51
N VAL A 357 -27.02 6.02 12.62
CA VAL A 357 -26.16 6.38 13.76
C VAL A 357 -25.52 5.14 14.38
N ALA A 358 -26.28 4.08 14.64
CA ALA A 358 -25.75 2.84 15.23
C ALA A 358 -24.73 2.14 14.32
N ARG A 359 -24.92 2.18 12.99
CA ARG A 359 -23.95 1.65 12.02
C ARG A 359 -22.65 2.47 12.03
N SER A 360 -22.77 3.79 12.01
CA SER A 360 -21.65 4.73 12.06
C SER A 360 -20.87 4.62 13.37
N ALA A 361 -21.58 4.54 14.51
CA ALA A 361 -20.99 4.33 15.82
C ALA A 361 -20.22 3.01 15.88
N ARG A 362 -20.79 1.90 15.37
CA ARG A 362 -20.09 0.61 15.31
C ARG A 362 -18.83 0.64 14.45
N LEU A 363 -18.87 1.34 13.32
CA LEU A 363 -17.69 1.53 12.45
C LEU A 363 -16.58 2.30 13.19
N CYS A 364 -16.92 3.44 13.80
CA CYS A 364 -15.97 4.25 14.57
C CYS A 364 -15.45 3.50 15.80
N LEU A 365 -16.30 2.76 16.50
CA LEU A 365 -15.93 1.99 17.68
C LEU A 365 -14.94 0.87 17.33
N SER A 366 -15.22 0.08 16.30
CA SER A 366 -14.29 -0.99 15.89
C SER A 366 -12.97 -0.44 15.36
N PHE A 367 -13.01 0.74 14.71
CA PHE A 367 -11.79 1.46 14.35
C PHE A 367 -10.98 1.86 15.59
N ALA A 368 -11.63 2.53 16.54
CA ALA A 368 -10.99 3.03 17.76
C ALA A 368 -10.35 1.90 18.58
N ILE A 369 -11.05 0.77 18.76
CA ILE A 369 -10.55 -0.40 19.50
C ILE A 369 -9.27 -0.97 18.87
N VAL A 370 -9.18 -1.01 17.53
CA VAL A 370 -8.01 -1.59 16.85
C VAL A 370 -6.83 -0.61 16.84
N VAL A 371 -7.08 0.70 16.75
CA VAL A 371 -6.01 1.71 16.73
C VAL A 371 -5.55 2.10 18.15
N SER A 372 -6.41 2.01 19.18
CA SER A 372 -6.07 2.47 20.54
C SER A 372 -4.80 1.84 21.14
N PRO A 373 -4.47 0.55 20.94
CA PRO A 373 -3.24 -0.02 21.48
C PRO A 373 -1.99 0.70 20.96
N TRP A 374 -1.99 1.16 19.72
CA TRP A 374 -0.90 1.94 19.14
C TRP A 374 -0.72 3.28 19.85
N PHE A 375 -1.80 4.03 20.05
CA PHE A 375 -1.73 5.31 20.75
C PHE A 375 -1.29 5.17 22.20
N ILE A 376 -1.81 4.15 22.91
CA ILE A 376 -1.40 3.82 24.27
C ILE A 376 0.11 3.51 24.29
N TRP A 377 0.59 2.67 23.38
CA TRP A 377 2.02 2.32 23.30
C TRP A 377 2.90 3.55 22.98
N THR A 378 2.52 4.39 22.02
CA THR A 378 3.31 5.59 21.68
C THR A 378 3.43 6.57 22.85
N LYS A 379 2.34 6.77 23.59
CA LYS A 379 2.31 7.66 24.76
C LYS A 379 3.10 7.10 25.93
N LEU A 380 2.96 5.81 26.22
CA LEU A 380 3.59 5.18 27.39
C LEU A 380 5.06 4.80 27.15
N TYR A 381 5.41 4.41 25.92
CA TYR A 381 6.69 3.74 25.64
C TYR A 381 7.57 4.48 24.63
N ALA A 382 7.00 5.23 23.68
CA ALA A 382 7.78 6.00 22.72
C ALA A 382 8.02 7.46 23.16
N GLY A 383 7.39 7.91 24.25
CA GLY A 383 7.62 9.22 24.85
C GLY A 383 7.19 10.44 24.01
N GLY A 384 6.44 10.23 22.91
CA GLY A 384 6.03 11.32 22.01
C GLY A 384 4.53 11.39 21.78
N SER A 385 4.01 12.61 21.60
CA SER A 385 2.66 12.86 21.09
C SER A 385 2.69 12.85 19.55
N SER A 386 1.71 12.17 18.96
CA SER A 386 1.48 12.25 17.51
C SER A 386 0.70 13.52 17.21
N ASP A 387 1.24 14.40 16.38
CA ASP A 387 0.52 15.61 15.96
C ASP A 387 0.77 15.97 14.49
N LEU A 388 0.64 14.93 13.65
CA LEU A 388 0.69 15.06 12.20
C LEU A 388 -0.26 16.12 11.65
N ILE A 389 -1.44 16.27 12.26
CA ILE A 389 -2.40 17.27 11.80
C ILE A 389 -1.92 18.66 12.20
N SER A 390 -1.54 18.92 13.46
CA SER A 390 -1.03 20.25 13.79
C SER A 390 0.21 20.57 12.97
N GLN A 391 1.14 19.65 12.70
CA GLN A 391 2.30 19.93 11.83
C GLN A 391 1.93 20.52 10.46
N ASN A 392 0.74 20.21 9.93
CA ASN A 392 0.27 20.74 8.65
C ASN A 392 -0.55 22.04 8.76
N PHE A 393 -0.88 22.46 9.99
CA PHE A 393 -1.72 23.62 10.33
C PHE A 393 -1.01 24.60 11.29
N SER A 394 0.09 24.22 11.92
CA SER A 394 0.86 24.95 12.91
C SER A 394 1.95 25.75 12.22
N LEU A 395 1.54 26.80 11.54
CA LEU A 395 2.46 27.85 11.13
C LEU A 395 1.95 29.15 11.73
N ALA A 396 2.57 29.57 12.82
CA ALA A 396 2.45 30.95 13.26
C ALA A 396 2.89 31.84 12.09
N ASN A 397 2.07 32.84 11.74
CA ASN A 397 2.37 33.89 10.75
C ASN A 397 2.24 33.53 9.25
N ILE A 398 1.47 32.51 8.85
CA ILE A 398 1.08 32.35 7.44
C ILE A 398 -0.23 33.10 7.11
N THR A 399 -0.27 33.72 5.94
CA THR A 399 -1.51 34.30 5.41
C THR A 399 -2.49 33.22 4.95
N ALA A 400 -3.78 33.54 4.88
CA ALA A 400 -4.80 32.63 4.33
C ALA A 400 -4.46 32.18 2.90
N PHE A 401 -3.86 33.07 2.08
CA PHE A 401 -3.39 32.72 0.75
C PHE A 401 -2.27 31.68 0.78
N GLN A 402 -1.25 31.88 1.62
CA GLN A 402 -0.16 30.91 1.81
C GLN A 402 -0.65 29.56 2.39
N PHE A 403 -1.77 29.56 3.11
CA PHE A 403 -2.41 28.34 3.57
C PHE A 403 -3.18 27.62 2.45
N VAL A 404 -4.02 28.34 1.71
CA VAL A 404 -4.97 27.76 0.74
C VAL A 404 -4.31 27.44 -0.60
N TRP A 405 -3.49 28.35 -1.14
CA TRP A 405 -2.95 28.25 -2.49
C TRP A 405 -2.10 26.98 -2.72
N PRO A 406 -1.17 26.59 -1.82
CA PRO A 406 -0.44 25.33 -1.96
C PRO A 406 -1.33 24.10 -2.06
N ARG A 407 -2.47 24.10 -1.37
CA ARG A 407 -3.42 22.98 -1.36
C ARG A 407 -4.15 22.88 -2.69
N ILE A 408 -4.56 24.02 -3.26
CA ILE A 408 -5.13 24.09 -4.61
C ILE A 408 -4.09 23.67 -5.65
N ALA A 409 -2.88 24.21 -5.58
CA ALA A 409 -1.78 23.89 -6.49
C ALA A 409 -1.42 22.40 -6.43
N ASN A 410 -1.32 21.81 -5.24
CA ASN A 410 -1.06 20.38 -5.08
C ASN A 410 -2.22 19.54 -5.60
N LEU A 411 -3.47 19.92 -5.34
CA LEU A 411 -4.63 19.22 -5.90
C LEU A 411 -4.61 19.25 -7.44
N ALA A 412 -4.28 20.39 -8.04
CA ALA A 412 -4.09 20.53 -9.48
C ALA A 412 -2.93 19.66 -9.98
N ASN A 413 -1.76 19.69 -9.34
CA ASN A 413 -0.60 18.87 -9.65
C ASN A 413 -0.87 17.37 -9.55
N THR A 414 -1.76 16.96 -8.63
CA THR A 414 -2.12 15.56 -8.47
C THR A 414 -3.15 15.10 -9.50
N ILE A 415 -4.13 15.93 -9.86
CA ILE A 415 -5.21 15.53 -10.78
C ILE A 415 -4.80 15.72 -12.23
N LEU A 416 -4.23 16.87 -12.56
CA LEU A 416 -3.89 17.24 -13.94
C LEU A 416 -2.59 16.58 -14.38
N PRO A 417 -2.39 16.34 -15.69
CA PRO A 417 -1.16 15.78 -16.24
C PRO A 417 -0.02 16.82 -16.28
N ILE A 418 0.27 17.44 -15.13
CA ILE A 418 1.25 18.53 -15.02
C ILE A 418 2.67 18.06 -15.37
N HIS A 419 2.95 16.76 -15.28
CA HIS A 419 4.21 16.16 -15.73
C HIS A 419 4.47 16.28 -17.23
N LEU A 420 3.48 16.68 -18.03
CA LEU A 420 3.63 16.99 -19.46
C LEU A 420 3.91 18.46 -19.75
N LEU A 421 3.76 19.36 -18.78
CA LEU A 421 3.87 20.81 -18.99
C LEU A 421 5.30 21.38 -19.09
N PRO A 422 6.36 20.81 -18.48
CA PRO A 422 7.68 21.40 -18.62
C PRO A 422 8.22 21.24 -20.05
N PHE A 423 8.62 22.36 -20.67
CA PHE A 423 9.11 22.44 -22.05
C PHE A 423 10.44 21.70 -22.28
N GLU A 424 11.27 21.55 -21.23
CA GLU A 424 12.53 20.79 -21.23
C GLU A 424 12.37 19.37 -20.64
N THR A 425 11.27 18.69 -20.95
CA THR A 425 10.98 17.38 -20.36
C THR A 425 11.91 16.29 -20.91
N HIS A 426 13.00 16.03 -20.19
CA HIS A 426 13.69 14.75 -20.32
C HIS A 426 12.72 13.61 -19.94
N LEU A 427 12.63 12.54 -20.74
CA LEU A 427 11.75 11.39 -20.45
C LEU A 427 11.90 10.85 -19.01
N THR A 428 13.09 11.00 -18.42
CA THR A 428 13.38 10.64 -17.04
C THR A 428 12.60 11.49 -16.02
N SER A 429 12.49 12.81 -16.22
CA SER A 429 11.73 13.68 -15.32
C SER A 429 10.23 13.44 -15.47
N MET A 430 9.73 13.22 -16.70
CA MET A 430 8.35 12.83 -16.94
C MET A 430 7.98 11.55 -16.19
N TYR A 431 8.86 10.53 -16.26
CA TYR A 431 8.65 9.26 -15.56
C TYR A 431 8.57 9.45 -14.05
N ILE A 432 9.52 10.18 -13.45
CA ILE A 432 9.52 10.48 -12.01
C ILE A 432 8.25 11.25 -11.63
N GLN A 433 7.92 12.34 -12.32
CA GLN A 433 6.75 13.15 -11.99
C GLN A 433 5.43 12.38 -12.16
N SER A 434 5.35 11.49 -13.15
CA SER A 434 4.18 10.61 -13.35
C SER A 434 3.95 9.64 -12.18
N SER A 435 5.00 9.31 -11.42
CA SER A 435 4.86 8.49 -10.21
C SER A 435 4.23 9.23 -9.02
N LEU A 436 4.06 10.56 -9.14
CA LEU A 436 3.63 11.45 -8.06
C LEU A 436 2.22 11.99 -8.25
N ASN A 437 1.53 11.64 -9.35
CA ASN A 437 0.21 12.15 -9.67
C ASN A 437 -0.74 11.07 -10.19
N LEU A 438 -2.05 11.37 -10.17
CA LEU A 438 -3.10 10.46 -10.61
C LEU A 438 -3.03 10.20 -12.12
N ALA A 439 -2.64 11.22 -12.90
CA ALA A 439 -2.51 11.11 -14.35
C ALA A 439 -1.42 10.13 -14.78
N GLY A 440 -0.34 9.96 -14.02
CA GLY A 440 0.67 8.94 -14.24
C GLY A 440 0.32 7.59 -13.64
N ALA A 441 -0.49 7.56 -12.57
CA ALA A 441 -1.05 6.31 -12.05
C ALA A 441 -1.97 5.60 -13.04
N VAL A 442 -2.81 6.38 -13.68
CA VAL A 442 -3.89 5.97 -14.58
C VAL A 442 -3.39 5.95 -16.03
N GLY A 443 -2.51 6.89 -16.38
CA GLY A 443 -2.06 7.11 -17.73
C GLY A 443 -2.70 8.36 -18.34
N THR A 444 -1.91 9.17 -19.04
CA THR A 444 -2.32 10.51 -19.44
C THR A 444 -3.44 10.51 -20.49
N LEU A 445 -3.42 9.52 -21.40
CA LEU A 445 -4.50 9.29 -22.36
C LEU A 445 -5.78 8.78 -21.68
N PHE A 446 -5.62 8.08 -20.57
CA PHE A 446 -6.69 7.42 -19.84
C PHE A 446 -7.39 8.36 -18.85
N LEU A 447 -6.69 9.32 -18.24
CA LEU A 447 -7.26 10.27 -17.30
C LEU A 447 -8.33 11.18 -17.95
N VAL A 448 -8.04 11.77 -19.11
CA VAL A 448 -8.98 12.65 -19.83
C VAL A 448 -10.24 11.89 -20.22
N TYR A 449 -10.08 10.66 -20.69
CA TYR A 449 -11.16 9.83 -21.20
C TYR A 449 -11.99 9.19 -20.06
N VAL A 450 -11.37 8.72 -18.97
CA VAL A 450 -12.09 8.17 -17.80
C VAL A 450 -12.78 9.24 -16.98
N ALA A 451 -12.20 10.44 -16.87
CA ALA A 451 -12.91 11.60 -16.29
C ALA A 451 -14.13 11.99 -17.15
N SER A 452 -13.99 11.98 -18.48
CA SER A 452 -15.09 12.18 -19.42
C SER A 452 -16.16 11.09 -19.28
N MET A 453 -15.77 9.85 -19.01
CA MET A 453 -16.72 8.76 -18.73
C MET A 453 -17.35 8.81 -17.36
N ALA A 454 -16.67 9.29 -16.33
CA ALA A 454 -17.28 9.50 -15.03
C ALA A 454 -18.41 10.55 -15.13
N VAL A 455 -18.22 11.57 -15.98
CA VAL A 455 -19.24 12.55 -16.36
C VAL A 455 -20.33 11.91 -17.25
N PHE A 456 -19.98 11.07 -18.21
CA PHE A 456 -20.95 10.37 -19.06
C PHE A 456 -21.78 9.32 -18.29
N PHE A 457 -21.17 8.58 -17.35
CA PHE A 457 -21.83 7.62 -16.45
C PHE A 457 -22.76 8.28 -15.43
N SER A 458 -22.56 9.56 -15.14
CA SER A 458 -23.46 10.34 -14.29
C SER A 458 -24.61 10.99 -15.05
N LEU A 459 -24.50 11.18 -16.37
CA LEU A 459 -25.52 11.83 -17.21
C LEU A 459 -26.40 10.88 -18.03
N VAL A 460 -25.95 9.66 -18.34
CA VAL A 460 -26.74 8.71 -19.14
C VAL A 460 -27.54 7.78 -18.21
N LYS A 461 -28.87 7.95 -18.21
CA LYS A 461 -29.84 7.06 -17.55
C LYS A 461 -29.47 5.59 -17.81
N PRO A 462 -29.59 4.70 -16.81
CA PRO A 462 -29.41 3.27 -17.04
C PRO A 462 -30.36 2.85 -18.15
N ASN A 463 -29.81 2.26 -19.21
CA ASN A 463 -30.59 1.70 -20.30
C ASN A 463 -31.63 0.73 -19.68
N PRO A 464 -32.94 0.91 -19.89
CA PRO A 464 -33.99 0.15 -19.21
C PRO A 464 -33.94 -1.38 -19.47
N GLN A 465 -33.12 -1.85 -20.40
CA GLN A 465 -32.88 -3.27 -20.67
C GLN A 465 -31.67 -3.86 -19.91
N ALA A 466 -30.93 -3.07 -19.14
CA ALA A 466 -29.83 -3.56 -18.33
C ALA A 466 -30.38 -4.31 -17.11
N THR A 467 -30.32 -5.65 -17.18
CA THR A 467 -30.76 -6.61 -16.15
C THR A 467 -30.40 -6.17 -14.72
N LEU A 468 -31.30 -6.42 -13.76
CA LEU A 468 -31.23 -6.04 -12.34
C LEU A 468 -29.86 -6.23 -11.66
N TYR A 469 -29.05 -7.20 -12.08
CA TYR A 469 -27.70 -7.44 -11.54
C TYR A 469 -26.64 -6.44 -12.04
N SER A 470 -26.77 -5.94 -13.27
CA SER A 470 -25.87 -4.93 -13.83
C SER A 470 -26.07 -3.56 -13.17
N SER A 471 -27.29 -3.24 -12.73
CA SER A 471 -27.60 -1.98 -12.05
C SER A 471 -27.00 -1.89 -10.64
N GLN A 472 -26.92 -3.02 -9.92
CA GLN A 472 -26.34 -3.06 -8.57
C GLN A 472 -24.82 -2.86 -8.59
N ALA A 473 -24.09 -3.63 -9.41
CA ALA A 473 -22.64 -3.52 -9.52
C ALA A 473 -22.21 -2.10 -9.94
N HIS A 474 -22.96 -1.51 -10.86
CA HIS A 474 -22.75 -0.14 -11.32
C HIS A 474 -22.98 0.89 -10.21
N THR A 475 -24.00 0.70 -9.38
CA THR A 475 -24.26 1.56 -8.22
C THR A 475 -23.13 1.46 -7.18
N GLU A 476 -22.64 0.25 -6.93
CA GLU A 476 -21.54 0.01 -5.99
C GLU A 476 -20.21 0.62 -6.48
N LEU A 477 -19.91 0.57 -7.77
CA LEU A 477 -18.71 1.21 -8.32
C LEU A 477 -18.80 2.75 -8.28
N LYS A 478 -19.98 3.32 -8.53
CA LYS A 478 -20.23 4.76 -8.37
C LYS A 478 -20.02 5.23 -6.93
N GLN A 479 -20.56 4.48 -5.96
CA GLN A 479 -20.37 4.76 -4.54
C GLN A 479 -18.89 4.67 -4.14
N ALA A 480 -18.15 3.68 -4.67
CA ALA A 480 -16.71 3.56 -4.43
C ALA A 480 -15.96 4.78 -4.97
N ALA A 481 -16.29 5.23 -6.19
CA ALA A 481 -15.66 6.39 -6.81
C ALA A 481 -15.91 7.67 -6.01
N LEU A 482 -17.14 7.87 -5.53
CA LEU A 482 -17.48 9.02 -4.68
C LEU A 482 -16.72 8.98 -3.36
N ILE A 483 -16.77 7.84 -2.64
CA ILE A 483 -16.14 7.72 -1.32
C ILE A 483 -14.63 7.85 -1.44
N PHE A 484 -14.00 7.14 -2.38
CA PHE A 484 -12.55 7.17 -2.53
C PHE A 484 -12.07 8.52 -3.05
N GLY A 485 -12.74 9.09 -4.05
CA GLY A 485 -12.40 10.41 -4.59
C GLY A 485 -12.58 11.52 -3.55
N ALA A 486 -13.70 11.55 -2.84
CA ALA A 486 -13.93 12.54 -1.77
C ALA A 486 -12.92 12.40 -0.63
N SER A 487 -12.54 11.17 -0.27
CA SER A 487 -11.50 10.92 0.74
C SER A 487 -10.13 11.42 0.26
N SER A 488 -9.76 11.15 -0.99
CA SER A 488 -8.49 11.61 -1.58
C SER A 488 -8.42 13.14 -1.65
N VAL A 489 -9.52 13.81 -2.03
CA VAL A 489 -9.60 15.28 -2.04
C VAL A 489 -9.52 15.86 -0.63
N LEU A 490 -10.25 15.29 0.33
CA LEU A 490 -10.17 15.71 1.73
C LEU A 490 -8.74 15.62 2.27
N LEU A 491 -8.03 14.53 1.95
CA LEU A 491 -6.64 14.35 2.35
C LEU A 491 -5.70 15.33 1.66
N ALA A 492 -5.96 15.66 0.40
CA ALA A 492 -5.24 16.71 -0.29
C ALA A 492 -5.39 18.06 0.43
N CYS A 493 -6.59 18.38 0.93
CA CYS A 493 -6.83 19.60 1.69
C CYS A 493 -6.14 19.60 3.06
N VAL A 494 -5.94 18.45 3.69
CA VAL A 494 -5.34 18.36 5.04
C VAL A 494 -3.80 18.31 4.97
N PHE A 495 -3.24 17.47 4.10
CA PHE A 495 -1.81 17.12 4.09
C PHE A 495 -1.00 17.79 2.97
N SER A 496 -1.58 18.73 2.23
CA SER A 496 -0.83 19.52 1.25
C SER A 496 -0.01 20.60 1.93
N TYR A 497 1.30 20.56 1.69
CA TYR A 497 2.26 21.61 2.09
C TYR A 497 2.97 22.18 0.86
N ALA A 498 3.48 23.42 0.97
CA ALA A 498 4.05 24.18 -0.15
C ALA A 498 5.25 23.54 -0.85
N ALA A 499 5.91 22.55 -0.23
CA ALA A 499 7.17 21.99 -0.72
C ALA A 499 7.10 20.53 -1.21
N VAL A 500 5.96 19.83 -1.08
CA VAL A 500 5.90 18.40 -1.40
C VAL A 500 4.62 18.04 -2.17
N PRO A 501 4.72 17.46 -3.39
CA PRO A 501 3.55 17.00 -4.13
C PRO A 501 2.79 15.93 -3.33
N LEU A 502 1.46 15.96 -3.42
CA LEU A 502 0.63 15.11 -2.55
C LEU A 502 0.64 13.65 -2.99
N LEU A 503 1.49 12.84 -2.36
CA LEU A 503 1.60 11.40 -2.58
C LEU A 503 0.61 10.56 -1.74
N HIS A 504 -0.26 11.21 -0.98
CA HIS A 504 -1.03 10.58 0.09
C HIS A 504 -2.47 10.32 -0.31
N GLY A 505 -2.94 9.10 -0.05
CA GLY A 505 -4.36 8.79 -0.13
C GLY A 505 -4.93 8.73 -1.53
N TRP A 506 -4.12 8.54 -2.57
CA TRP A 506 -4.63 8.35 -3.95
C TRP A 506 -4.60 6.88 -4.38
N GLN A 507 -3.89 6.02 -3.65
CA GLN A 507 -3.67 4.61 -3.97
C GLN A 507 -4.96 3.83 -4.24
N PRO A 508 -5.99 3.81 -3.35
CA PRO A 508 -7.21 3.06 -3.62
C PRO A 508 -8.07 3.71 -4.71
N PHE A 509 -8.00 5.03 -4.89
CA PHE A 509 -8.75 5.72 -5.96
C PHE A 509 -8.13 5.45 -7.32
N ALA A 510 -6.81 5.56 -7.47
CA ALA A 510 -6.08 5.21 -8.69
C ALA A 510 -6.34 3.75 -9.09
N ALA A 511 -6.30 2.82 -8.13
CA ALA A 511 -6.63 1.42 -8.33
C ALA A 511 -8.06 1.24 -8.87
N LEU A 512 -9.04 1.96 -8.31
CA LEU A 512 -10.42 1.94 -8.79
C LEU A 512 -10.55 2.51 -10.22
N ILE A 513 -9.83 3.58 -10.56
CA ILE A 513 -9.88 4.18 -11.90
C ILE A 513 -9.36 3.19 -12.96
N VAL A 514 -8.32 2.41 -12.65
CA VAL A 514 -7.85 1.33 -13.54
C VAL A 514 -8.98 0.33 -13.81
N VAL A 515 -9.70 -0.12 -12.77
CA VAL A 515 -10.84 -1.03 -12.92
C VAL A 515 -11.94 -0.40 -13.77
N LEU A 516 -12.28 0.87 -13.51
CA LEU A 516 -13.35 1.58 -14.21
C LEU A 516 -13.06 1.76 -15.70
N GLY A 517 -11.84 2.10 -16.09
CA GLY A 517 -11.58 2.25 -17.51
C GLY A 517 -11.30 0.93 -18.24
N VAL A 518 -10.94 -0.17 -17.55
CA VAL A 518 -11.03 -1.53 -18.12
C VAL A 518 -12.49 -1.95 -18.30
N TYR A 519 -13.35 -1.64 -17.32
CA TYR A 519 -14.79 -1.84 -17.46
C TYR A 519 -15.29 -1.12 -18.71
N TRP A 520 -14.89 0.12 -18.93
CA TRP A 520 -15.26 0.85 -20.14
C TRP A 520 -14.64 0.31 -21.43
N ALA A 521 -13.37 -0.12 -21.41
CA ALA A 521 -12.72 -0.80 -22.53
C ALA A 521 -13.49 -2.07 -22.97
N SER A 522 -14.29 -2.65 -22.08
CA SER A 522 -15.17 -3.77 -22.40
C SER A 522 -16.34 -3.39 -23.33
N PHE A 523 -16.68 -2.10 -23.42
CA PHE A 523 -17.82 -1.60 -24.21
C PHE A 523 -17.42 -0.62 -25.32
N SER A 524 -16.18 -0.09 -25.32
CA SER A 524 -15.72 0.88 -26.32
C SER A 524 -14.39 0.46 -26.95
N LYS A 525 -14.37 0.37 -28.28
CA LYS A 525 -13.13 0.09 -29.05
C LYS A 525 -12.11 1.20 -28.88
N ILE A 526 -12.55 2.46 -28.85
CA ILE A 526 -11.67 3.62 -28.62
C ILE A 526 -11.01 3.52 -27.24
N ALA A 527 -11.79 3.15 -26.21
CA ALA A 527 -11.27 2.89 -24.86
C ALA A 527 -10.24 1.78 -24.84
N LEU A 528 -10.55 0.67 -25.51
CA LEU A 528 -9.63 -0.45 -25.60
C LEU A 528 -8.31 -0.06 -26.25
N VAL A 529 -8.35 0.66 -27.38
CA VAL A 529 -7.15 1.16 -28.07
C VAL A 529 -6.36 2.12 -27.18
N ALA A 530 -7.04 3.06 -26.51
CA ALA A 530 -6.39 4.00 -25.60
C ALA A 530 -5.68 3.30 -24.44
N CYS A 531 -6.33 2.31 -23.82
CA CYS A 531 -5.74 1.51 -22.74
C CYS A 531 -4.50 0.74 -23.21
N TRP A 532 -4.57 0.05 -24.35
CA TRP A 532 -3.41 -0.67 -24.89
C TRP A 532 -2.28 0.26 -25.31
N THR A 533 -2.61 1.41 -25.89
CA THR A 533 -1.63 2.45 -26.21
C THR A 533 -0.94 2.95 -24.94
N GLN A 534 -1.70 3.16 -23.86
CA GLN A 534 -1.15 3.55 -22.57
C GLN A 534 -0.21 2.49 -21.99
N VAL A 535 -0.54 1.20 -22.10
CA VAL A 535 0.37 0.10 -21.73
C VAL A 535 1.68 0.20 -22.52
N GLY A 536 1.61 0.43 -23.84
CA GLY A 536 2.79 0.62 -24.69
C GLY A 536 3.64 1.82 -24.28
N ILE A 537 3.00 2.96 -24.00
CA ILE A 537 3.67 4.18 -23.50
C ILE A 537 4.36 3.87 -22.17
N ASN A 538 3.67 3.25 -21.23
CA ASN A 538 4.19 2.89 -19.92
C ASN A 538 5.44 1.99 -20.04
N PHE A 539 5.40 0.96 -20.88
CA PHE A 539 6.56 0.11 -21.14
C PHE A 539 7.74 0.90 -21.71
N LEU A 540 7.49 1.76 -22.70
CA LEU A 540 8.53 2.56 -23.34
C LEU A 540 9.19 3.52 -22.34
N ILE A 541 8.40 4.29 -21.58
CA ILE A 541 8.94 5.26 -20.62
C ILE A 541 9.68 4.56 -19.48
N THR A 542 9.17 3.41 -19.01
CA THR A 542 9.83 2.58 -17.97
C THR A 542 11.17 2.06 -18.48
N GLY A 543 11.18 1.48 -19.68
CA GLY A 543 12.38 0.94 -20.31
C GLY A 543 13.44 2.02 -20.51
N VAL A 544 13.06 3.17 -21.07
CA VAL A 544 13.97 4.31 -21.25
C VAL A 544 14.49 4.85 -19.92
N TYR A 545 13.64 4.95 -18.90
CA TYR A 545 14.03 5.41 -17.56
C TYR A 545 15.15 4.55 -16.98
N PHE A 546 14.94 3.23 -16.91
CA PHE A 546 15.90 2.30 -16.34
C PHE A 546 17.14 2.12 -17.22
N TYR A 547 16.98 2.12 -18.54
CA TYR A 547 18.11 2.07 -19.48
C TYR A 547 19.03 3.28 -19.32
N ARG A 548 18.49 4.50 -19.26
CA ARG A 548 19.30 5.71 -19.04
C ARG A 548 19.99 5.71 -17.69
N ARG A 549 19.29 5.30 -16.63
CA ARG A 549 19.88 5.15 -15.29
C ARG A 549 21.00 4.10 -15.24
N PHE A 550 20.97 3.12 -16.14
CA PHE A 550 22.02 2.12 -16.27
C PHE A 550 23.20 2.60 -17.12
N LEU A 551 22.95 3.34 -18.20
CA LEU A 551 23.98 3.79 -19.14
C LEU A 551 24.71 5.08 -18.75
N VAL A 552 24.04 6.09 -18.20
CA VAL A 552 24.66 7.39 -17.80
C VAL A 552 25.54 7.23 -16.54
N ALA A 553 25.85 5.99 -16.23
CA ALA A 553 26.24 5.45 -14.95
C ALA A 553 27.45 4.49 -15.10
N ALA A 554 27.62 3.95 -16.31
CA ALA A 554 28.78 3.20 -16.76
C ALA A 554 29.64 4.14 -17.61
#